data_AF-A0A7W0J1P6-F1
#
_entry.id   AF-A0A7W0J1P6-F1
#
_cell.length_a   1.000
_cell.length_b   1.000
_cell.length_c   1.000
_cell.angle_alpha   90.00
_cell.angle_beta   90.00
_cell.angle_gamma   90.00
#
_symmetry.space_group_name_H-M   'P 1'
#
loop_
_entity.id
_entity.type
_entity.pdbx_description
1 polymer ?
#
loop_
_entity_poly.entity_id
_entity_poly.type
_entity_poly.pdbx_seq_one_letter_code
_entity_poly.pdbx_strand_id
1 'polypeptide(L)'
;KAVQMLIGVGVLLLASLLSGYTGLYTMDWIIQSFWAQIVIALIVLFQPEIRRALARMGETPFLQSFTSAEELKSLEEIVKASVALANRKIGALIVIERETSLNEFVEIGTSLDARVTREILLSIFHPSSPIHDGAVVIKGNRIVAAGCFLPIMLRSEVDKAMGTRHRAGLGLTEETDAVAIIVSEETGNISMAIGGKLETHIDMGNLRDILTDMFTSRKKAAQ
;
A
#
# COMPACT_ATOMS: atom_id res chain seq x y z
N LYS A 1 8.45 23.22 -12.13
CA LYS A 1 7.98 22.42 -13.30
C LYS A 1 6.48 22.59 -13.55
N ALA A 2 5.58 22.30 -12.59
CA ALA A 2 4.14 22.52 -12.77
C ALA A 2 3.72 23.97 -13.07
N VAL A 3 4.31 24.96 -12.37
CA VAL A 3 4.03 26.39 -12.59
C VAL A 3 4.43 26.86 -14.00
N GLN A 4 5.54 26.36 -14.56
CA GLN A 4 5.95 26.67 -15.93
C GLN A 4 4.99 26.09 -16.98
N MET A 5 4.43 24.89 -16.75
CA MET A 5 3.42 24.31 -17.63
C MET A 5 2.12 25.12 -17.58
N LEU A 6 1.70 25.56 -16.40
CA LEU A 6 0.52 26.41 -16.19
C LEU A 6 0.64 27.76 -16.92
N ILE A 7 1.81 28.40 -16.85
CA ILE A 7 2.10 29.64 -17.57
C ILE A 7 2.06 29.41 -19.09
N GLY A 8 2.65 28.31 -19.58
CA GLY A 8 2.63 27.96 -21.00
C GLY A 8 1.21 27.76 -21.54
N VAL A 9 0.36 27.05 -20.80
CA VAL A 9 -1.06 26.86 -21.15
C VAL A 9 -1.82 28.20 -21.13
N GLY A 10 -1.56 29.07 -20.15
CA GLY A 10 -2.17 30.39 -20.06
C GLY A 10 -1.82 31.31 -21.24
N VAL A 11 -0.56 31.29 -21.70
CA VAL A 11 -0.10 32.06 -22.87
C VAL A 11 -0.77 31.58 -24.16
N LEU A 12 -0.90 30.27 -24.35
CA LEU A 12 -1.60 29.70 -25.51
C LEU A 12 -3.09 30.07 -25.54
N LEU A 13 -3.75 30.08 -24.38
CA LEU A 13 -5.15 30.50 -24.24
C LEU A 13 -5.35 31.97 -24.62
N LEU A 14 -4.47 32.87 -24.13
CA LEU A 14 -4.50 34.29 -24.49
C LEU A 14 -4.24 34.51 -25.98
N ALA A 15 -3.26 33.82 -26.57
CA ALA A 15 -2.96 33.89 -27.99
C ALA A 15 -4.15 33.41 -28.85
N SER A 16 -4.87 32.37 -28.42
CA SER A 16 -6.07 31.86 -29.09
C SER A 16 -7.22 32.87 -29.10
N LEU A 17 -7.46 33.55 -27.98
CA LEU A 17 -8.52 34.57 -27.88
C LEU A 17 -8.20 35.80 -28.73
N LEU A 18 -6.94 36.25 -28.72
CA LEU A 18 -6.46 37.37 -29.54
C LEU A 18 -6.50 37.05 -31.04
N SER A 19 -6.15 35.82 -31.43
CA SER A 19 -6.21 35.35 -32.81
C SER A 19 -7.65 35.33 -33.35
N GLY A 20 -8.60 34.83 -32.55
CA GLY A 20 -10.02 34.79 -32.91
C GLY A 20 -10.62 36.20 -33.08
N TYR A 21 -10.20 37.17 -32.26
CA TYR A 21 -10.67 38.57 -32.36
C TYR A 21 -10.09 39.32 -33.56
N THR A 22 -8.86 38.98 -33.99
CA THR A 22 -8.15 39.66 -35.08
C THR A 22 -8.39 39.06 -36.46
N GLY A 23 -9.12 37.95 -36.57
CA GLY A 23 -9.45 37.31 -37.85
C GLY A 23 -8.26 36.64 -38.54
N LEU A 24 -7.16 36.36 -37.81
CA LEU A 24 -5.95 35.73 -38.35
C LEU A 24 -6.16 34.22 -38.55
N TYR A 25 -6.77 33.87 -39.68
CA TYR A 25 -7.13 32.49 -40.02
C TYR A 25 -5.95 31.50 -39.94
N THR A 26 -4.76 31.90 -40.39
CA THR A 26 -3.56 31.04 -40.35
C THR A 26 -3.09 30.77 -38.92
N MET A 27 -3.21 31.76 -38.03
CA MET A 27 -2.77 31.62 -36.64
C MET A 27 -3.77 30.78 -35.84
N ASP A 28 -5.06 30.96 -36.09
CA ASP A 28 -6.11 30.10 -35.54
C ASP A 28 -5.94 28.64 -35.99
N TRP A 29 -5.63 28.43 -37.29
CA TRP A 29 -5.35 27.08 -37.82
C TRP A 29 -4.13 26.41 -37.18
N ILE A 30 -3.04 27.16 -36.94
CA ILE A 30 -1.84 26.65 -36.25
C ILE A 30 -2.18 26.29 -34.79
N ILE A 31 -2.91 27.17 -34.09
CA ILE A 31 -3.30 26.95 -32.68
C ILE A 31 -4.22 25.73 -32.56
N GLN A 32 -5.21 25.57 -33.44
CA GLN A 32 -6.11 24.41 -33.46
C GLN A 32 -5.37 23.10 -33.77
N SER A 33 -4.40 23.12 -34.69
CA SER A 33 -3.54 21.95 -34.94
C SER A 33 -2.71 21.56 -33.72
N PHE A 34 -2.25 22.55 -32.95
CA PHE A 34 -1.51 22.33 -31.71
C PHE A 34 -2.39 21.72 -30.61
N TRP A 35 -3.66 22.13 -30.52
CA TRP A 35 -4.63 21.55 -29.59
C TRP A 35 -4.82 20.05 -29.78
N ALA A 36 -4.88 19.56 -31.02
CA ALA A 36 -4.99 18.14 -31.32
C ALA A 36 -3.78 17.33 -30.79
N GLN A 37 -2.57 17.90 -30.89
CA GLN A 37 -1.36 17.25 -30.36
C GLN A 37 -1.30 17.23 -28.84
N ILE A 38 -1.79 18.30 -28.18
CA ILE A 38 -1.86 18.36 -26.71
C ILE A 38 -2.77 17.25 -26.16
N VAL A 39 -3.92 17.00 -26.79
CA VAL A 39 -4.85 15.93 -26.36
C VAL A 39 -4.18 14.56 -26.45
N ILE A 40 -3.48 14.27 -27.54
CA ILE A 40 -2.75 13.00 -27.71
C ILE A 40 -1.63 12.87 -26.67
N ALA A 41 -0.83 13.92 -26.47
CA ALA A 41 0.23 13.93 -25.47
C ALA A 41 -0.30 13.72 -24.06
N LEU A 42 -1.45 14.33 -23.72
CA LEU A 42 -2.14 14.14 -22.45
C LEU A 42 -2.58 12.68 -22.27
N ILE A 43 -3.20 12.08 -23.28
CA ILE A 43 -3.63 10.66 -23.22
C ILE A 43 -2.43 9.73 -23.01
N VAL A 44 -1.30 9.97 -23.69
CA VAL A 44 -0.08 9.16 -23.53
C VAL A 44 0.53 9.35 -22.13
N LEU A 45 0.57 10.59 -21.63
CA LEU A 45 1.09 10.91 -20.30
C LEU A 45 0.24 10.24 -19.20
N PHE A 46 -1.09 10.26 -19.35
CA PHE A 46 -2.06 9.71 -18.40
C PHE A 46 -2.48 8.26 -18.71
N GLN A 47 -1.80 7.59 -19.66
CA GLN A 47 -2.11 6.21 -20.03
C GLN A 47 -2.03 5.24 -18.83
N PRO A 48 -1.04 5.34 -17.92
CA PRO A 48 -0.97 4.47 -16.75
C PRO A 48 -2.18 4.60 -15.81
N GLU A 49 -2.67 5.82 -15.60
CA GLU A 49 -3.80 6.12 -14.72
C GLU A 49 -5.11 5.60 -15.30
N ILE A 50 -5.34 5.80 -16.60
CA ILE A 50 -6.52 5.27 -17.30
C ILE A 50 -6.54 3.74 -17.22
N ARG A 51 -5.38 3.09 -17.45
CA ARG A 51 -5.24 1.64 -17.30
C ARG A 51 -5.60 1.19 -15.88
N ARG A 52 -5.09 1.88 -14.86
CA ARG A 52 -5.34 1.56 -13.45
C ARG A 52 -6.82 1.73 -13.07
N ALA A 53 -7.47 2.79 -13.56
CA ALA A 53 -8.88 3.04 -13.33
C ALA A 53 -9.78 1.97 -13.96
N LEU A 54 -9.51 1.60 -15.22
CA LEU A 54 -10.24 0.54 -15.92
C LEU A 54 -10.04 -0.82 -15.27
N ALA A 55 -8.81 -1.12 -14.84
CA ALA A 55 -8.51 -2.35 -14.10
C ALA A 55 -9.34 -2.44 -12.81
N ARG A 56 -9.43 -1.34 -12.04
CA ARG A 56 -10.26 -1.27 -10.82
C ARG A 56 -11.76 -1.38 -11.12
N MET A 57 -12.24 -0.83 -12.23
CA MET A 57 -13.65 -0.97 -12.64
C MET A 57 -14.00 -2.40 -13.08
N GLY A 58 -13.03 -3.17 -13.55
CA GLY A 58 -13.19 -4.60 -13.92
C GLY A 58 -13.14 -5.56 -12.73
N GLU A 59 -12.65 -5.12 -11.57
CA GLU A 59 -12.73 -5.90 -10.33
C GLU A 59 -14.19 -5.89 -9.82
N THR A 60 -14.96 -6.90 -10.19
CA THR A 60 -16.36 -7.04 -9.77
C THR A 60 -16.51 -7.04 -8.24
N PRO A 61 -17.36 -6.17 -7.65
CA PRO A 61 -17.63 -6.15 -6.20
C PRO A 61 -18.44 -7.36 -5.70
N PHE A 62 -18.96 -8.21 -6.60
CA PHE A 62 -19.85 -9.32 -6.25
C PHE A 62 -19.17 -10.48 -5.47
N LEU A 63 -17.83 -10.55 -5.43
CA LEU A 63 -17.09 -11.55 -4.66
C LEU A 63 -16.86 -11.20 -3.18
N GLN A 64 -17.09 -9.95 -2.76
CA GLN A 64 -16.77 -9.45 -1.41
C GLN A 64 -17.53 -10.15 -0.26
N SER A 65 -18.62 -10.86 -0.53
CA SER A 65 -19.39 -11.56 0.51
C SER A 65 -18.75 -12.88 0.94
N PHE A 66 -18.06 -13.60 0.03
CA PHE A 66 -17.26 -14.77 0.39
C PHE A 66 -15.88 -14.38 0.92
N THR A 67 -15.30 -13.29 0.41
CA THR A 67 -14.00 -12.77 0.85
C THR A 67 -13.96 -12.43 2.34
N SER A 68 -15.05 -11.95 2.93
CA SER A 68 -15.03 -11.51 4.34
C SER A 68 -14.96 -12.63 5.37
N ALA A 69 -15.57 -13.79 5.13
CA ALA A 69 -15.40 -14.93 6.03
C ALA A 69 -13.97 -15.49 5.94
N GLU A 70 -13.40 -15.50 4.74
CA GLU A 70 -12.01 -15.93 4.53
C GLU A 70 -11.00 -14.91 5.07
N GLU A 71 -11.27 -13.61 4.97
CA GLU A 71 -10.48 -12.53 5.57
C GLU A 71 -10.48 -12.63 7.09
N LEU A 72 -11.66 -12.80 7.73
CA LEU A 72 -11.73 -13.00 9.18
C LEU A 72 -10.94 -14.23 9.62
N LYS A 73 -11.02 -15.33 8.86
CA LYS A 73 -10.21 -16.52 9.11
C LYS A 73 -8.72 -16.22 8.94
N SER A 74 -8.33 -15.48 7.91
CA SER A 74 -6.94 -15.06 7.70
C SER A 74 -6.41 -14.18 8.82
N LEU A 75 -7.21 -13.26 9.36
CA LEU A 75 -6.84 -12.46 10.53
C LEU A 75 -6.59 -13.34 11.76
N GLU A 76 -7.43 -14.35 11.98
CA GLU A 76 -7.21 -15.31 13.06
C GLU A 76 -5.90 -16.09 12.89
N GLU A 77 -5.58 -16.49 11.67
CA GLU A 77 -4.32 -17.17 11.35
C GLU A 77 -3.10 -16.26 11.54
N ILE A 78 -3.21 -14.97 11.22
CA ILE A 78 -2.17 -13.96 11.48
C ILE A 78 -1.94 -13.83 12.99
N VAL A 79 -3.01 -13.68 13.79
CA VAL A 79 -2.89 -13.59 15.26
C VAL A 79 -2.22 -14.84 15.83
N LYS A 80 -2.65 -16.03 15.41
CA LYS A 80 -2.04 -17.30 15.83
C LYS A 80 -0.56 -17.40 15.44
N ALA A 81 -0.19 -16.92 14.25
CA ALA A 81 1.19 -16.90 13.79
C ALA A 81 2.03 -15.91 14.61
N SER A 82 1.56 -14.68 14.80
CA SER A 82 2.26 -13.65 15.57
C SER A 82 2.55 -14.11 17.00
N VAL A 83 1.59 -14.74 17.67
CA VAL A 83 1.80 -15.29 19.03
C VAL A 83 2.80 -16.45 19.02
N ALA A 84 2.74 -17.33 18.02
CA ALA A 84 3.68 -18.43 17.91
C ALA A 84 5.12 -17.96 17.62
N LEU A 85 5.28 -16.92 16.80
CA LEU A 85 6.57 -16.27 16.53
C LEU A 85 7.09 -15.55 17.78
N ALA A 86 6.23 -14.80 18.47
CA ALA A 86 6.53 -14.11 19.72
C ALA A 86 7.06 -15.06 20.81
N ASN A 87 6.36 -16.17 21.04
CA ASN A 87 6.76 -17.18 22.02
C ASN A 87 8.12 -17.82 21.71
N ARG A 88 8.53 -17.82 20.44
CA ARG A 88 9.82 -18.33 19.97
C ARG A 88 10.87 -17.23 19.79
N LYS A 89 10.50 -15.96 20.04
CA LYS A 89 11.31 -14.77 19.76
C LYS A 89 11.83 -14.73 18.33
N ILE A 90 10.99 -15.12 17.37
CA ILE A 90 11.30 -15.03 15.95
C ILE A 90 10.79 -13.69 15.44
N GLY A 91 11.69 -12.89 14.87
CA GLY A 91 11.35 -11.59 14.30
C GLY A 91 10.40 -11.71 13.12
N ALA A 92 9.35 -10.88 13.10
CA ALA A 92 8.38 -10.90 12.02
C ALA A 92 7.89 -9.50 11.69
N LEU A 93 7.55 -9.29 10.42
CA LEU A 93 6.96 -8.06 9.92
C LEU A 93 5.86 -8.42 8.91
N ILE A 94 4.61 -8.35 9.34
CA ILE A 94 3.44 -8.71 8.55
C ILE A 94 2.68 -7.43 8.24
N VAL A 95 2.50 -7.14 6.96
CA VAL A 95 1.81 -5.95 6.48
C VAL A 95 0.51 -6.35 5.80
N ILE A 96 -0.57 -5.69 6.17
CA ILE A 96 -1.89 -5.90 5.57
C ILE A 96 -2.25 -4.67 4.73
N GLU A 97 -2.40 -4.89 3.42
CA GLU A 97 -2.86 -3.88 2.45
C GLU A 97 -4.30 -3.46 2.76
N ARG A 98 -4.54 -2.15 2.63
CA ARG A 98 -5.84 -1.53 2.85
C ARG A 98 -6.31 -0.82 1.56
N GLU A 99 -6.64 0.47 1.58
CA GLU A 99 -7.07 1.17 0.36
C GLU A 99 -5.88 1.52 -0.55
N THR A 100 -4.74 1.86 0.07
CA THR A 100 -3.51 2.15 -0.65
C THR A 100 -2.84 0.84 -1.04
N SER A 101 -2.75 0.61 -2.35
CA SER A 101 -2.10 -0.56 -2.92
C SER A 101 -0.59 -0.53 -2.67
N LEU A 102 -0.02 -1.66 -2.25
CA LEU A 102 1.38 -1.79 -1.87
C LEU A 102 2.26 -2.39 -2.98
N ASN A 103 1.79 -2.36 -4.23
CA ASN A 103 2.44 -3.03 -5.37
C ASN A 103 3.91 -2.64 -5.56
N GLU A 104 4.27 -1.37 -5.29
CA GLU A 104 5.64 -0.88 -5.40
C GLU A 104 6.62 -1.58 -4.45
N PHE A 105 6.14 -2.06 -3.29
CA PHE A 105 6.93 -2.83 -2.32
C PHE A 105 6.91 -4.34 -2.62
N VAL A 106 5.87 -4.80 -3.30
CA VAL A 106 5.69 -6.20 -3.71
C VAL A 106 6.69 -6.59 -4.80
N GLU A 107 6.97 -5.70 -5.76
CA GLU A 107 7.87 -5.97 -6.90
C GLU A 107 9.32 -6.27 -6.50
N ILE A 108 9.75 -5.81 -5.32
CA ILE A 108 11.11 -6.00 -4.79
C ILE A 108 11.24 -7.34 -4.03
N GLY A 109 10.13 -7.92 -3.59
CA GLY A 109 10.10 -9.18 -2.83
C GLY A 109 9.96 -10.44 -3.69
N THR A 110 9.84 -11.59 -3.02
CA THR A 110 9.48 -12.85 -3.67
C THR A 110 7.96 -12.99 -3.74
N SER A 111 7.42 -13.04 -4.96
CA SER A 111 5.99 -13.30 -5.17
C SER A 111 5.64 -14.74 -4.77
N LEU A 112 4.56 -14.92 -4.00
CA LEU A 112 4.13 -16.23 -3.48
C LEU A 112 2.70 -16.59 -3.90
N ASP A 113 1.82 -15.60 -3.95
CA ASP A 113 0.38 -15.76 -4.16
C ASP A 113 -0.22 -16.98 -3.41
N ALA A 114 -0.12 -16.96 -2.09
CA ALA A 114 -0.54 -18.08 -1.22
C ALA A 114 -1.69 -17.69 -0.29
N ARG A 115 -2.55 -18.66 0.10
CA ARG A 115 -3.58 -18.41 1.13
C ARG A 115 -2.91 -18.16 2.48
N VAL A 116 -3.39 -17.16 3.23
CA VAL A 116 -2.89 -16.90 4.59
C VAL A 116 -3.23 -18.07 5.50
N THR A 117 -2.20 -18.70 6.07
CA THR A 117 -2.28 -19.74 7.10
C THR A 117 -1.15 -19.54 8.10
N ARG A 118 -1.36 -19.96 9.36
CA ARG A 118 -0.33 -19.91 10.38
C ARG A 118 0.95 -20.63 9.93
N GLU A 119 0.81 -21.80 9.32
CA GLU A 119 1.93 -22.65 8.90
C GLU A 119 2.82 -21.96 7.86
N ILE A 120 2.21 -21.27 6.88
CA ILE A 120 2.96 -20.53 5.87
C ILE A 120 3.70 -19.34 6.50
N LEU A 121 3.04 -18.56 7.36
CA LEU A 121 3.68 -17.43 8.03
C LEU A 121 4.86 -17.89 8.91
N LEU A 122 4.69 -18.97 9.66
CA LEU A 122 5.77 -19.57 10.43
C LEU A 122 6.93 -20.07 9.56
N SER A 123 6.63 -20.61 8.39
CA SER A 123 7.64 -21.09 7.45
C SER A 123 8.41 -19.94 6.81
N ILE A 124 7.73 -18.85 6.45
CA ILE A 124 8.36 -17.66 5.86
C ILE A 124 9.35 -17.04 6.85
N PHE A 125 8.91 -16.77 8.09
CA PHE A 125 9.76 -16.13 9.11
C PHE A 125 10.73 -17.09 9.80
N HIS A 126 10.78 -18.36 9.40
CA HIS A 126 11.76 -19.29 9.95
C HIS A 126 13.19 -18.78 9.64
N PRO A 127 14.13 -18.72 10.60
CA PRO A 127 15.45 -18.13 10.37
C PRO A 127 16.29 -18.76 9.24
N SER A 128 16.00 -20.01 8.87
CA SER A 128 16.67 -20.67 7.75
C SER A 128 16.01 -20.42 6.38
N SER A 129 14.86 -19.75 6.34
CA SER A 129 14.12 -19.48 5.11
C SER A 129 14.80 -18.35 4.34
N PRO A 130 15.05 -18.47 3.03
CA PRO A 130 15.68 -17.39 2.25
C PRO A 130 14.87 -16.08 2.20
N ILE A 131 13.57 -16.15 2.52
CA ILE A 131 12.61 -15.04 2.42
C ILE A 131 12.14 -14.52 3.79
N HIS A 132 12.82 -14.90 4.87
CA HIS A 132 12.50 -14.44 6.24
C HIS A 132 12.91 -12.99 6.50
N ASP A 133 13.87 -12.48 5.71
CA ASP A 133 14.37 -11.12 5.82
C ASP A 133 13.49 -10.17 5.02
N GLY A 134 12.74 -9.34 5.74
CA GLY A 134 11.84 -8.34 5.19
C GLY A 134 10.40 -8.52 5.64
N ALA A 135 9.49 -7.88 4.93
CA ALA A 135 8.07 -7.91 5.21
C ALA A 135 7.35 -8.98 4.40
N VAL A 136 6.30 -9.54 5.00
CA VAL A 136 5.25 -10.27 4.29
C VAL A 136 4.11 -9.30 4.00
N VAL A 137 3.67 -9.23 2.74
CA VAL A 137 2.56 -8.38 2.33
C VAL A 137 1.33 -9.26 2.08
N ILE A 138 0.22 -8.90 2.73
CA ILE A 138 -1.06 -9.59 2.67
C ILE A 138 -2.09 -8.66 2.02
N LYS A 139 -2.83 -9.17 1.04
CA LYS A 139 -3.95 -8.49 0.40
C LYS A 139 -5.19 -9.35 0.50
N GLY A 140 -6.20 -8.86 1.23
CA GLY A 140 -7.39 -9.65 1.57
C GLY A 140 -7.01 -10.90 2.36
N ASN A 141 -7.27 -12.08 1.80
CA ASN A 141 -6.98 -13.39 2.41
C ASN A 141 -5.72 -14.08 1.84
N ARG A 142 -4.88 -13.36 1.07
CA ARG A 142 -3.70 -13.93 0.38
C ARG A 142 -2.42 -13.19 0.72
N ILE A 143 -1.33 -13.95 0.85
CA ILE A 143 0.05 -13.47 0.90
C ILE A 143 0.49 -13.22 -0.54
N VAL A 144 0.67 -11.96 -0.91
CA VAL A 144 1.07 -11.59 -2.27
C VAL A 144 2.57 -11.73 -2.48
N ALA A 145 3.37 -11.36 -1.46
CA ALA A 145 4.81 -11.49 -1.48
C ALA A 145 5.41 -11.59 -0.06
N ALA A 146 6.65 -12.08 0.00
CA ALA A 146 7.47 -12.17 1.19
C ALA A 146 8.90 -11.66 0.92
N GLY A 147 9.62 -11.31 1.98
CA GLY A 147 10.94 -10.70 1.86
C GLY A 147 10.91 -9.32 1.21
N CYS A 148 9.79 -8.59 1.34
CA CYS A 148 9.65 -7.25 0.78
C CYS A 148 10.47 -6.24 1.59
N PHE A 149 11.24 -5.40 0.90
CA PHE A 149 11.95 -4.29 1.53
C PHE A 149 11.02 -3.08 1.62
N LEU A 150 10.87 -2.55 2.83
CA LEU A 150 10.00 -1.41 3.12
C LEU A 150 10.82 -0.15 3.44
N PRO A 151 10.24 1.05 3.24
CA PRO A 151 10.87 2.30 3.64
C PRO A 151 11.07 2.34 5.16
N ILE A 152 12.25 2.80 5.59
CA ILE A 152 12.63 2.84 7.01
C ILE A 152 12.54 4.27 7.53
N MET A 153 11.87 4.46 8.66
CA MET A 153 11.79 5.77 9.34
C MET A 153 13.12 6.24 9.90
N LEU A 154 13.63 7.37 9.41
CA LEU A 154 14.93 7.96 9.82
C LEU A 154 14.84 9.02 10.93
N ARG A 155 13.65 9.38 11.41
CA ARG A 155 13.50 10.40 12.45
C ARG A 155 14.06 9.93 13.80
N SER A 156 14.76 10.83 14.49
CA SER A 156 15.51 10.57 15.74
C SER A 156 14.67 10.40 17.00
N GLU A 157 13.36 10.66 16.91
CA GLU A 157 12.40 10.56 18.03
C GLU A 157 11.81 9.15 18.19
N VAL A 158 12.05 8.26 17.22
CA VAL A 158 11.71 6.84 17.33
C VAL A 158 12.66 6.23 18.37
N ASP A 159 12.10 5.61 19.39
CA ASP A 159 12.83 5.10 20.56
C ASP A 159 14.10 4.35 20.13
N LYS A 160 15.26 4.71 20.68
CA LYS A 160 16.57 4.18 20.25
C LYS A 160 16.67 2.66 20.39
N ALA A 161 15.75 2.06 21.16
CA ALA A 161 15.60 0.62 21.34
C ALA A 161 14.90 -0.09 20.15
N MET A 162 14.40 0.62 19.15
CA MET A 162 13.61 0.02 18.06
C MET A 162 14.48 -0.53 16.92
N GLY A 163 14.34 -1.84 16.68
CA GLY A 163 14.99 -2.53 15.57
C GLY A 163 14.48 -2.13 14.18
N THR A 164 15.16 -2.62 13.14
CA THR A 164 14.90 -2.28 11.72
C THR A 164 13.49 -2.63 11.27
N ARG A 165 12.93 -3.78 11.69
CA ARG A 165 11.55 -4.18 11.36
C ARG A 165 10.50 -3.21 11.92
N HIS A 166 10.72 -2.67 13.11
CA HIS A 166 9.81 -1.68 13.68
C HIS A 166 9.84 -0.37 12.90
N ARG A 167 11.04 0.11 12.56
CA ARG A 167 11.22 1.33 11.75
C ARG A 167 10.66 1.18 10.34
N ALA A 168 10.76 -0.01 9.76
CA ALA A 168 10.18 -0.37 8.47
C ALA A 168 8.64 -0.36 8.51
N GLY A 169 8.04 -1.02 9.51
CA GLY A 169 6.59 -0.99 9.70
C GLY A 169 6.07 0.43 9.91
N LEU A 170 6.74 1.22 10.75
CA LEU A 170 6.39 2.61 10.99
C LEU A 170 6.43 3.44 9.69
N GLY A 171 7.53 3.33 8.93
CA GLY A 171 7.73 4.10 7.70
C GLY A 171 6.70 3.78 6.63
N LEU A 172 6.35 2.51 6.48
CA LEU A 172 5.29 2.14 5.57
C LEU A 172 3.94 2.74 5.99
N THR A 173 3.61 2.70 7.27
CA THR A 173 2.32 3.20 7.77
C THR A 173 2.24 4.73 7.87
N GLU A 174 3.37 5.45 7.70
CA GLU A 174 3.34 6.91 7.55
C GLU A 174 2.89 7.33 6.15
N GLU A 175 3.30 6.59 5.12
CA GLU A 175 2.99 6.92 3.73
C GLU A 175 1.71 6.22 3.22
N THR A 176 1.24 5.19 3.92
CA THR A 176 0.11 4.37 3.51
C THR A 176 -0.89 4.14 4.63
N ASP A 177 -2.12 3.74 4.29
CA ASP A 177 -3.13 3.36 5.27
C ASP A 177 -3.00 1.89 5.76
N ALA A 178 -1.91 1.21 5.40
CA ALA A 178 -1.65 -0.18 5.74
C ALA A 178 -1.50 -0.38 7.25
N VAL A 179 -1.68 -1.63 7.68
CA VAL A 179 -1.43 -2.05 9.07
C VAL A 179 -0.19 -2.93 9.08
N ALA A 180 0.78 -2.62 9.93
CA ALA A 180 1.98 -3.44 10.09
C ALA A 180 2.01 -4.07 11.49
N ILE A 181 2.05 -5.39 11.55
CA ILE A 181 2.21 -6.18 12.78
C ILE A 181 3.68 -6.59 12.86
N ILE A 182 4.33 -6.27 13.97
CA ILE A 182 5.76 -6.51 14.18
C ILE A 182 5.92 -7.42 15.39
N VAL A 183 6.77 -8.44 15.26
CA VAL A 183 7.22 -9.28 16.37
C VAL A 183 8.71 -9.02 16.59
N SER A 184 9.08 -8.66 17.81
CA SER A 184 10.47 -8.42 18.20
C SER A 184 11.25 -9.72 18.32
N GLU A 185 12.40 -9.82 17.63
CA GLU A 185 13.32 -10.96 17.79
C GLU A 185 14.10 -10.94 19.11
N GLU A 186 14.21 -9.77 19.75
CA GLU A 186 14.94 -9.62 21.01
C GLU A 186 14.04 -9.94 22.21
N THR A 187 12.85 -9.35 22.22
CA THR A 187 11.93 -9.41 23.37
C THR A 187 10.80 -10.40 23.18
N GLY A 188 10.42 -10.74 21.95
CA GLY A 188 9.20 -11.48 21.64
C GLY A 188 7.94 -10.62 21.72
N ASN A 189 8.05 -9.32 22.00
CA ASN A 189 6.88 -8.44 22.09
C ASN A 189 6.23 -8.27 20.73
N ILE A 190 4.89 -8.26 20.73
CA ILE A 190 4.09 -7.93 19.56
C ILE A 190 3.78 -6.43 19.61
N SER A 191 4.00 -5.77 18.48
CA SER A 191 3.70 -4.36 18.25
C SER A 191 2.90 -4.20 16.96
N MET A 192 2.18 -3.10 16.83
CA MET A 192 1.42 -2.78 15.63
C MET A 192 1.62 -1.30 15.27
N ALA A 193 1.90 -1.04 14.00
CA ALA A 193 2.02 0.31 13.45
C ALA A 193 0.84 0.64 12.53
N ILE A 194 0.23 1.80 12.74
CA ILE A 194 -0.90 2.33 11.96
C ILE A 194 -0.76 3.85 11.89
N GLY A 195 -0.80 4.43 10.69
CA GLY A 195 -0.76 5.89 10.50
C GLY A 195 0.46 6.56 11.14
N GLY A 196 1.62 5.90 11.09
CA GLY A 196 2.86 6.40 11.69
C GLY A 196 2.92 6.36 13.22
N LYS A 197 1.97 5.68 13.87
CA LYS A 197 1.99 5.45 15.31
C LYS A 197 2.24 3.99 15.60
N LEU A 198 3.10 3.72 16.57
CA LEU A 198 3.39 2.37 17.04
C LEU A 198 2.72 2.15 18.40
N GLU A 199 1.91 1.10 18.47
CA GLU A 199 1.41 0.53 19.71
C GLU A 199 2.25 -0.71 20.05
N THR A 200 2.78 -0.78 21.27
CA THR A 200 3.70 -1.84 21.69
C THR A 200 3.09 -2.68 22.79
N HIS A 201 3.62 -3.89 22.99
CA HIS A 201 3.20 -4.80 24.06
C HIS A 201 1.72 -5.21 23.94
N ILE A 202 1.29 -5.47 22.71
CA ILE A 202 -0.08 -5.90 22.41
C ILE A 202 -0.21 -7.39 22.75
N ASP A 203 -1.20 -7.73 23.58
CA ASP A 203 -1.53 -9.11 23.87
C ASP A 203 -2.36 -9.77 22.75
N MET A 204 -2.52 -11.10 22.81
CA MET A 204 -3.26 -11.85 21.79
C MET A 204 -4.72 -11.42 21.65
N GLY A 205 -5.39 -11.10 22.77
CA GLY A 205 -6.79 -10.71 22.79
C GLY A 205 -6.97 -9.36 22.14
N ASN A 206 -6.20 -8.38 22.59
CA ASN A 206 -6.19 -7.02 22.05
C ASN A 206 -5.83 -7.01 20.57
N LEU A 207 -4.80 -7.77 20.14
CA LEU A 207 -4.44 -7.86 18.71
C LEU A 207 -5.62 -8.38 17.88
N ARG A 208 -6.29 -9.44 18.35
CA ARG A 208 -7.45 -10.02 17.67
C ARG A 208 -8.59 -9.01 17.59
N ASP A 209 -8.91 -8.35 18.69
CA ASP A 209 -10.04 -7.42 18.77
C ASP A 209 -9.80 -6.20 17.88
N ILE A 210 -8.60 -5.61 17.94
CA ILE A 210 -8.21 -4.48 17.11
C ILE A 210 -8.29 -4.82 15.61
N LEU A 211 -7.72 -5.97 15.20
CA LEU A 211 -7.77 -6.39 13.80
C LEU A 211 -9.21 -6.68 13.36
N THR A 212 -9.99 -7.36 14.19
CA THR A 212 -11.38 -7.71 13.85
C THR A 212 -12.22 -6.45 13.70
N ASP A 213 -12.13 -5.51 14.63
CA ASP A 213 -12.86 -4.24 14.56
C ASP A 213 -12.46 -3.43 13.32
N MET A 214 -11.16 -3.28 13.07
CA MET A 214 -10.66 -2.47 11.96
C MET A 214 -11.12 -2.99 10.59
N PHE A 215 -11.08 -4.31 10.38
CA PHE A 215 -11.42 -4.90 9.09
C PHE A 215 -12.92 -5.24 8.96
N THR A 216 -13.68 -5.34 10.06
CA THR A 216 -15.14 -5.56 10.02
C THR A 216 -15.92 -4.24 9.98
N SER A 217 -15.52 -3.24 10.76
CA SER A 217 -16.20 -1.95 10.86
C SER A 217 -16.10 -1.14 9.56
N ARG A 218 -14.96 -1.24 8.85
CA ARG A 218 -14.80 -0.67 7.51
C ARG A 218 -15.78 -1.24 6.50
N LYS A 219 -16.13 -2.53 6.62
CA LYS A 219 -17.08 -3.19 5.73
C LYS A 219 -18.51 -2.65 5.88
N LYS A 220 -18.86 -2.12 7.06
CA LYS A 220 -20.15 -1.44 7.30
C LYS A 220 -20.18 0.01 6.79
N ALA A 221 -19.04 0.69 6.73
CA ALA A 221 -18.97 2.07 6.25
C ALA A 221 -18.89 2.17 4.70
N ALA A 222 -18.52 1.09 4.03
CA ALA A 222 -18.43 0.99 2.57
C ALA A 222 -19.66 0.32 1.91
N GLN A 223 -20.68 -0.04 2.70
CA GLN A 223 -22.00 -0.51 2.26
C GLN A 223 -23.03 0.60 2.39
#